data_AF-A0A1B7MKU4-F1
#
_entry.id   AF-A0A1B7MKU4-F1
#
_cell.length_a   1.000
_cell.length_b   1.000
_cell.length_c   1.000
_cell.angle_alpha   90.00
_cell.angle_beta   90.00
_cell.angle_gamma   90.00
#
_symmetry.space_group_name_H-M   'P 1'
#
loop_
_entity.id
_entity.type
_entity.pdbx_description
1 polymer ?
#
loop_
_entity_poly.entity_id
_entity_poly.type
_entity_poly.pdbx_seq_one_letter_code
_entity_poly.pdbx_strand_id
1 'polypeptide(L)'
;MDTFTIADLRKDDVAKQFGTISTLYIPPRDERHANFSMAKAFGSPGVPVQLDCSVKWAGPKLTIVSANGPYEHEVIAQIDAHVAPEGHTKLHMSAAMRKFMTDLALKPKLLEEYKLDPVAVVESAEGLSNLEQFGLKFGTDGPAGALMTATESDIVSGRQLTEEEIAKANGPLRLQFIFLIVELVTSPHMLRESSMKTLVPCLLQHTTYTKDFTSRMWESPCGTKSQV
;
A
#
# COMPACT_ATOMS: atom_id res chain seq x y z
N MET A 1 -28.87 -5.03 -3.03
CA MET A 1 -28.39 -6.34 -2.54
C MET A 1 -29.46 -6.82 -1.59
N ASP A 2 -29.97 -8.02 -1.81
CA ASP A 2 -31.09 -8.53 -1.03
C ASP A 2 -30.60 -9.03 0.32
N THR A 3 -31.32 -8.67 1.38
CA THR A 3 -31.03 -9.11 2.74
C THR A 3 -32.09 -10.11 3.16
N PHE A 4 -31.65 -11.33 3.47
CA PHE A 4 -32.51 -12.38 3.97
C PHE A 4 -32.17 -12.67 5.43
N THR A 5 -33.20 -12.86 6.25
CA THR A 5 -32.98 -13.48 7.56
C THR A 5 -32.70 -14.96 7.38
N ILE A 6 -32.09 -15.61 8.39
CA ILE A 6 -31.89 -17.07 8.37
C ILE A 6 -33.23 -17.83 8.22
N ALA A 7 -34.33 -17.25 8.70
CA ALA A 7 -35.67 -17.83 8.54
C ALA A 7 -36.19 -17.74 7.10
N ASP A 8 -35.89 -16.66 6.38
CA ASP A 8 -36.30 -16.49 4.98
C ASP A 8 -35.68 -17.54 4.06
N LEU A 9 -34.44 -17.96 4.35
CA LEU A 9 -33.75 -19.00 3.58
C LEU A 9 -34.45 -20.37 3.62
N ARG A 10 -35.42 -20.57 4.53
CA ARG A 10 -36.23 -21.81 4.61
C ARG A 10 -37.47 -21.77 3.72
N LYS A 11 -37.78 -20.63 3.10
CA LYS A 11 -38.94 -20.48 2.21
C LYS A 11 -38.55 -20.96 0.81
N ASP A 12 -39.39 -21.78 0.18
CA ASP A 12 -39.09 -22.42 -1.11
C ASP A 12 -38.83 -21.42 -2.23
N ASP A 13 -39.54 -20.30 -2.26
CA ASP A 13 -39.40 -19.22 -3.24
C ASP A 13 -38.08 -18.46 -3.10
N VAL A 14 -37.59 -18.31 -1.87
CA VAL A 14 -36.28 -17.71 -1.56
C VAL A 14 -35.16 -18.69 -1.87
N ALA A 15 -35.28 -19.95 -1.44
CA ALA A 15 -34.28 -20.98 -1.67
C ALA A 15 -33.99 -21.20 -3.17
N LYS A 16 -35.03 -21.15 -4.02
CA LYS A 16 -34.90 -21.28 -5.48
C LYS A 16 -34.14 -20.13 -6.16
N GLN A 17 -33.94 -18.99 -5.50
CA GLN A 17 -33.15 -17.87 -6.03
C GLN A 17 -31.64 -18.13 -5.96
N PHE A 18 -31.21 -19.05 -5.09
CA PHE A 18 -29.80 -19.38 -4.93
C PHE A 18 -29.39 -20.51 -5.87
N GLY A 19 -28.44 -20.22 -6.75
CA GLY A 19 -27.83 -21.18 -7.66
C GLY A 19 -26.46 -21.65 -7.18
N THR A 20 -25.77 -22.44 -8.02
CA THR A 20 -24.43 -22.98 -7.73
C THR A 20 -23.32 -21.92 -7.65
N ILE A 21 -23.56 -20.73 -8.21
CA ILE A 21 -22.62 -19.59 -8.18
C ILE A 21 -22.99 -18.54 -7.13
N SER A 22 -24.05 -18.76 -6.35
CA SER A 22 -24.48 -17.82 -5.33
C SER A 22 -23.58 -17.88 -4.11
N THR A 23 -23.16 -16.71 -3.63
CA THR A 23 -22.35 -16.57 -2.40
C THR A 23 -23.14 -15.83 -1.34
N LEU A 24 -23.16 -16.36 -0.13
CA LEU A 24 -23.79 -15.73 1.03
C LEU A 24 -22.73 -15.04 1.88
N TYR A 25 -23.00 -13.81 2.29
CA TYR A 25 -22.23 -13.11 3.30
C TYR A 25 -23.05 -13.05 4.59
N ILE A 26 -22.45 -13.48 5.71
CA ILE A 26 -23.06 -13.37 7.03
C ILE A 26 -22.30 -12.29 7.80
N PRO A 27 -22.92 -11.12 8.04
CA PRO A 27 -22.28 -10.01 8.75
C PRO A 27 -22.03 -10.37 10.23
N PRO A 28 -21.05 -9.72 10.89
CA PRO A 28 -20.87 -9.84 12.34
C PRO A 28 -22.15 -9.49 13.10
N ARG A 29 -22.48 -10.30 14.10
CA ARG A 29 -23.66 -10.10 14.95
C ARG A 29 -23.48 -8.98 15.98
N ASP A 30 -22.30 -8.94 16.59
CA ASP A 30 -21.96 -8.04 17.68
C ASP A 30 -20.53 -7.51 17.49
N GLU A 31 -20.24 -6.34 18.05
CA GLU A 31 -18.88 -5.81 18.15
C GLU A 31 -18.01 -6.71 19.04
N ARG A 32 -16.77 -6.99 18.60
CA ARG A 32 -15.82 -7.73 19.42
C ARG A 32 -15.34 -6.84 20.56
N HIS A 33 -15.23 -7.41 21.74
CA HIS A 33 -14.67 -6.71 22.90
C HIS A 33 -13.18 -6.44 22.66
N ALA A 34 -12.76 -5.19 22.86
CA ALA A 34 -11.36 -4.81 22.77
C ALA A 34 -10.56 -5.46 23.92
N ASN A 35 -9.40 -6.05 23.59
CA ASN A 35 -8.49 -6.57 24.61
C ASN A 35 -7.61 -5.43 25.14
N PHE A 36 -7.99 -4.88 26.29
CA PHE A 36 -7.28 -3.76 26.92
C PHE A 36 -5.82 -4.08 27.29
N SER A 37 -5.47 -5.33 27.60
CA SER A 37 -4.08 -5.68 27.94
C SER A 37 -3.17 -5.56 26.72
N MET A 38 -3.66 -5.96 25.54
CA MET A 38 -2.96 -5.80 24.27
C MET A 38 -2.84 -4.32 23.90
N ALA A 39 -3.92 -3.54 24.02
CA ALA A 39 -3.90 -2.11 23.73
C ALA A 39 -2.84 -1.38 24.58
N LYS A 40 -2.75 -1.73 25.88
CA LYS A 40 -1.73 -1.19 26.78
C LYS A 40 -0.31 -1.60 26.40
N ALA A 41 -0.10 -2.86 25.98
CA ALA A 41 1.21 -3.33 25.52
C ALA A 41 1.70 -2.58 24.28
N PHE A 42 0.79 -2.09 23.44
CA PHE A 42 1.11 -1.24 22.28
C PHE A 42 1.16 0.26 22.60
N GLY A 43 1.05 0.67 23.87
CA GLY A 43 1.08 2.07 24.26
C GLY A 43 -0.13 2.88 23.79
N SER A 44 -1.22 2.23 23.40
CA SER A 44 -2.43 2.91 22.97
C SER A 44 -3.08 3.59 24.19
N PRO A 45 -3.41 4.89 24.12
CA PRO A 45 -4.16 5.56 25.17
C PRO A 45 -5.50 4.83 25.29
N GLY A 46 -5.84 4.35 26.50
CA GLY A 46 -6.92 3.38 26.74
C GLY A 46 -8.35 3.83 26.41
N VAL A 47 -8.54 4.88 25.61
CA VAL A 47 -9.81 5.30 25.06
C VAL A 47 -10.11 4.43 23.83
N PRO A 48 -11.20 3.65 23.84
CA PRO A 48 -11.63 2.93 22.65
C PRO A 48 -11.91 3.96 21.55
N VAL A 49 -11.11 3.97 20.49
CA VAL A 49 -11.46 4.68 19.26
C VAL A 49 -12.55 3.84 18.60
N GLN A 50 -13.80 4.30 18.71
CA GLN A 50 -14.90 3.71 17.96
C GLN A 50 -14.67 4.07 16.50
N LEU A 51 -14.16 3.10 15.73
CA LEU A 51 -14.03 3.27 14.29
C LEU A 51 -15.44 3.40 13.70
N ASP A 52 -15.66 4.41 12.86
CA ASP A 52 -16.87 4.49 12.05
C ASP A 52 -16.82 3.37 11.00
N CYS A 53 -17.27 2.19 11.42
CA CYS A 53 -17.46 1.03 10.57
C CYS A 53 -18.96 0.74 10.53
N SER A 54 -19.76 1.71 10.09
CA SER A 54 -21.16 1.50 9.76
C SER A 54 -21.29 0.61 8.51
N VAL A 55 -21.05 -0.70 8.68
CA VAL A 55 -21.35 -1.67 7.63
C VAL A 55 -22.87 -1.69 7.47
N LYS A 56 -23.36 -1.28 6.30
CA LYS A 56 -24.81 -1.21 6.00
C LYS A 56 -25.55 -2.54 6.18
N TRP A 57 -24.80 -3.65 6.20
CA TRP A 57 -25.30 -5.01 6.39
C TRP A 57 -25.15 -5.51 7.82
N ALA A 58 -24.53 -4.74 8.73
CA ALA A 58 -24.40 -5.16 10.11
C ALA A 58 -25.76 -5.30 10.79
N GLY A 59 -25.82 -6.16 11.80
CA GLY A 59 -27.02 -6.34 12.59
C GLY A 59 -27.54 -5.01 13.16
N PRO A 60 -28.84 -4.89 13.47
CA PRO A 60 -29.48 -3.65 13.96
C PRO A 60 -28.87 -3.04 15.23
N LYS A 61 -27.98 -3.79 15.88
CA LYS A 61 -27.37 -3.48 17.17
C LYS A 61 -26.05 -2.71 17.05
N LEU A 62 -25.53 -2.53 15.83
CA LEU A 62 -24.37 -1.65 15.64
C LEU A 62 -24.87 -0.21 15.55
N THR A 63 -24.40 0.61 16.48
CA THR A 63 -24.74 2.03 16.54
C THR A 63 -24.22 2.72 15.29
N ILE A 64 -25.11 3.37 14.54
CA ILE A 64 -24.69 4.25 13.45
C ILE A 64 -24.04 5.47 14.11
N VAL A 65 -22.72 5.56 14.01
CA VAL A 65 -21.95 6.72 14.46
C VAL A 65 -22.10 7.83 13.41
N SER A 66 -22.09 9.09 13.85
CA SER A 66 -22.04 10.21 12.90
C SER A 66 -20.72 10.16 12.13
N ALA A 67 -20.79 10.22 10.80
CA ALA A 67 -19.61 10.20 9.95
C ALA A 67 -18.68 11.40 10.15
N ASN A 68 -19.22 12.53 10.64
CA ASN A 68 -18.45 13.73 10.95
C ASN A 68 -18.68 14.12 12.41
N GLY A 69 -17.76 13.74 13.29
CA GLY A 69 -17.71 14.22 14.66
C GLY A 69 -16.94 15.54 14.77
N PRO A 70 -16.82 16.10 15.99
CA PRO A 70 -16.07 17.33 16.21
C PRO A 70 -14.61 17.24 15.74
N TYR A 71 -13.97 16.09 15.97
CA TYR A 71 -12.58 15.85 15.53
C TYR A 71 -12.46 15.88 14.01
N GLU A 72 -13.36 15.19 13.29
CA GLU A 72 -13.36 15.20 11.82
C GLU A 72 -13.59 16.62 11.29
N HIS A 73 -14.49 17.39 11.90
CA HIS A 73 -14.69 18.80 11.55
C HIS A 73 -13.43 19.64 11.77
N GLU A 74 -12.70 19.45 12.88
CA GLU A 74 -11.42 20.12 13.13
C GLU A 74 -10.35 19.76 12.11
N VAL A 75 -10.25 18.49 11.71
CA VAL A 75 -9.31 18.03 10.68
C VAL A 75 -9.72 18.57 9.30
N ILE A 76 -11.01 18.55 8.95
CA ILE A 76 -11.52 19.11 7.69
C ILE A 76 -11.22 20.60 7.61
N ALA A 77 -11.40 21.34 8.71
CA ALA A 77 -11.08 22.77 8.76
C ALA A 77 -9.58 23.08 8.52
N GLN A 78 -8.69 22.11 8.73
CA GLN A 78 -7.25 22.26 8.47
C GLN A 78 -6.87 21.98 7.01
N ILE A 79 -7.75 21.36 6.20
CA ILE A 79 -7.45 20.99 4.81
C ILE A 79 -7.18 22.23 3.96
N ASP A 80 -7.95 23.31 4.16
CA ASP A 80 -7.78 24.54 3.37
C ASP A 80 -6.41 25.21 3.62
N ALA A 81 -5.80 24.98 4.77
CA ALA A 81 -4.48 25.48 5.14
C ALA A 81 -3.36 24.44 4.93
N HIS A 82 -3.67 23.25 4.41
CA HIS A 82 -2.69 22.17 4.28
C HIS A 82 -1.65 22.49 3.21
N VAL A 83 -0.38 22.45 3.60
CA VAL A 83 0.77 22.49 2.69
C VAL A 83 1.44 21.12 2.71
N ALA A 84 1.93 20.66 1.56
CA ALA A 84 2.68 19.41 1.47
C ALA A 84 3.85 19.44 2.48
N PRO A 85 4.04 18.39 3.29
CA PRO A 85 5.09 18.38 4.30
C PRO A 85 6.47 18.41 3.65
N GLU A 86 7.46 18.88 4.40
CA GLU A 86 8.85 18.85 3.96
C GLU A 86 9.29 17.42 3.62
N GLY A 87 10.00 17.26 2.51
CA GLY A 87 10.39 15.95 1.98
C GLY A 87 9.28 15.21 1.23
N HIS A 88 8.08 15.78 1.09
CA HIS A 88 7.05 15.20 0.22
C HIS A 88 7.52 15.21 -1.25
N THR A 89 7.62 14.03 -1.82
CA THR A 89 7.98 13.83 -3.22
C THR A 89 6.73 13.74 -4.10
N LYS A 90 6.74 14.45 -5.23
CA LYS A 90 5.70 14.39 -6.26
C LYS A 90 6.13 13.42 -7.36
N LEU A 91 5.17 12.77 -8.01
CA LEU A 91 5.44 11.96 -9.20
C LEU A 91 5.98 12.88 -10.31
N HIS A 92 7.20 12.64 -10.74
CA HIS A 92 7.90 13.44 -11.74
C HIS A 92 8.70 12.50 -12.64
N MET A 93 8.15 12.18 -13.81
CA MET A 93 8.75 11.25 -14.77
C MET A 93 8.62 11.81 -16.19
N SER A 94 9.58 11.47 -17.05
CA SER A 94 9.48 11.79 -18.48
C SER A 94 8.34 11.00 -19.15
N ALA A 95 7.93 11.47 -20.33
CA ALA A 95 6.97 10.75 -21.15
C ALA A 95 7.49 9.36 -21.57
N ALA A 96 8.80 9.23 -21.83
CA ALA A 96 9.42 7.98 -22.21
C ALA A 96 9.45 6.98 -21.04
N MET A 97 9.85 7.42 -19.84
CA MET A 97 9.81 6.60 -18.63
C MET A 97 8.39 6.12 -18.31
N ARG A 98 7.39 7.02 -18.41
CA ARG A 98 5.98 6.61 -18.24
C ARG A 98 5.56 5.52 -19.22
N LYS A 99 5.89 5.70 -20.51
CA LYS A 99 5.59 4.72 -21.56
C LYS A 99 6.30 3.40 -21.29
N PHE A 100 7.58 3.42 -20.95
CA PHE A 100 8.36 2.23 -20.65
C PHE A 100 7.79 1.44 -19.47
N MET A 101 7.49 2.09 -18.35
CA MET A 101 6.87 1.44 -17.19
C MET A 101 5.47 0.89 -17.49
N THR A 102 4.70 1.60 -18.31
CA THR A 102 3.39 1.13 -18.78
C THR A 102 3.54 -0.11 -19.68
N ASP A 103 4.51 -0.09 -20.59
CA ASP A 103 4.78 -1.21 -21.50
C ASP A 103 5.25 -2.44 -20.72
N LEU A 104 6.08 -2.30 -19.69
CA LEU A 104 6.43 -3.40 -18.79
C LEU A 104 5.20 -4.00 -18.09
N ALA A 105 4.26 -3.16 -17.65
CA ALA A 105 3.04 -3.64 -16.99
C ALA A 105 2.06 -4.31 -17.96
N LEU A 106 1.99 -3.86 -19.22
CA LEU A 106 0.99 -4.31 -20.19
C LEU A 106 1.50 -5.38 -21.17
N LYS A 107 2.82 -5.55 -21.32
CA LYS A 107 3.42 -6.49 -22.28
C LYS A 107 4.22 -7.56 -21.52
N PRO A 108 3.60 -8.72 -21.21
CA PRO A 108 4.26 -9.78 -20.43
C PRO A 108 5.59 -10.24 -21.02
N LYS A 109 5.70 -10.31 -22.36
CA LYS A 109 6.95 -10.69 -23.03
C LYS A 109 8.09 -9.71 -22.75
N LEU A 110 7.81 -8.41 -22.81
CA LEU A 110 8.79 -7.37 -22.51
C LEU A 110 9.23 -7.43 -21.05
N LEU A 111 8.29 -7.71 -20.13
CA LEU A 111 8.60 -7.87 -18.71
C LEU A 111 9.51 -9.09 -18.47
N GLU A 112 9.22 -10.23 -19.10
CA GLU A 112 10.06 -11.42 -18.97
C GLU A 112 11.46 -11.18 -19.56
N GLU A 113 11.56 -10.51 -20.71
CA GLU A 113 12.85 -10.09 -21.28
C GLU A 113 13.61 -9.15 -20.34
N TYR A 114 12.91 -8.18 -19.72
CA TYR A 114 13.50 -7.24 -18.77
C TYR A 114 13.98 -7.90 -17.48
N LYS A 115 13.26 -8.93 -17.00
CA LYS A 115 13.71 -9.73 -15.84
C LYS A 115 14.97 -10.55 -16.15
N LEU A 116 15.11 -11.00 -17.39
CA LEU A 116 16.27 -11.79 -17.83
C LEU A 116 17.50 -10.92 -18.06
N ASP A 117 17.32 -9.81 -18.79
CA ASP A 117 18.39 -8.87 -19.12
C ASP A 117 17.83 -7.43 -19.14
N PRO A 118 17.81 -6.75 -17.97
CA PRO A 118 17.33 -5.38 -17.89
C PRO A 118 18.23 -4.42 -18.70
N VAL A 119 19.51 -4.75 -18.88
CA VAL A 119 20.45 -3.88 -19.61
C VAL A 119 20.10 -3.85 -21.09
N ALA A 120 19.94 -5.01 -21.71
CA ALA A 120 19.60 -5.10 -23.13
C ALA A 120 18.25 -4.43 -23.44
N VAL A 121 17.24 -4.66 -22.59
CA VAL A 121 15.90 -4.09 -22.80
C VAL A 121 15.91 -2.57 -22.67
N VAL A 122 16.59 -2.03 -21.65
CA VAL A 122 16.65 -0.58 -21.41
C VAL A 122 17.46 0.14 -22.49
N GLU A 123 18.54 -0.45 -22.98
CA GLU A 123 19.34 0.13 -24.08
C GLU A 123 18.57 0.15 -25.40
N SER A 124 17.62 -0.76 -25.59
CA SER A 124 16.73 -0.77 -26.76
C SER A 124 15.57 0.25 -26.67
N ALA A 125 15.32 0.81 -25.48
CA ALA A 125 14.17 1.67 -25.25
C ALA A 125 14.41 3.10 -25.77
N GLU A 126 13.58 3.52 -26.71
CA GLU A 126 13.67 4.84 -27.32
C GLU A 126 13.18 5.97 -26.38
N GLY A 127 13.94 7.05 -26.32
CA GLY A 127 13.55 8.30 -25.66
C GLY A 127 13.81 8.39 -24.15
N LEU A 128 14.35 7.33 -23.53
CA LEU A 128 14.81 7.39 -22.14
C LEU A 128 16.08 8.26 -22.05
N SER A 129 16.14 9.11 -21.03
CA SER A 129 17.35 9.88 -20.70
C SER A 129 18.45 8.96 -20.13
N ASN A 130 19.70 9.44 -20.13
CA ASN A 130 20.84 8.66 -19.62
C ASN A 130 20.66 8.23 -18.16
N LEU A 131 20.12 9.12 -17.31
CA LEU A 131 19.85 8.80 -15.90
C LEU A 131 18.72 7.77 -15.76
N GLU A 132 17.67 7.87 -16.58
CA GLU A 132 16.59 6.90 -16.60
C GLU A 132 17.10 5.52 -17.04
N GLN A 133 17.92 5.47 -18.09
CA GLN A 133 18.56 4.24 -18.52
C GLN A 133 19.46 3.67 -17.41
N PHE A 134 20.29 4.50 -16.78
CA PHE A 134 21.17 4.09 -15.69
C PHE A 134 20.38 3.44 -14.55
N GLY A 135 19.33 4.09 -14.04
CA GLY A 135 18.55 3.54 -12.92
C GLY A 135 17.72 2.31 -13.27
N LEU A 136 17.18 2.22 -14.50
CA LEU A 136 16.39 1.06 -14.92
C LEU A 136 17.27 -0.19 -15.11
N LYS A 137 18.55 -0.04 -15.48
CA LYS A 137 19.49 -1.17 -15.59
C LYS A 137 19.67 -1.96 -14.29
N PHE A 138 19.39 -1.36 -13.14
CA PHE A 138 19.47 -2.06 -11.85
C PHE A 138 18.37 -3.11 -11.66
N GLY A 139 17.25 -3.03 -12.40
CA GLY A 139 16.14 -3.98 -12.27
C GLY A 139 15.52 -4.01 -10.87
N THR A 140 15.64 -2.93 -10.09
CA THR A 140 15.14 -2.84 -8.71
C THR A 140 14.26 -1.61 -8.51
N ASP A 141 13.36 -1.73 -7.54
CA ASP A 141 12.33 -0.73 -7.22
C ASP A 141 12.88 0.62 -6.78
N GLY A 142 14.06 0.64 -6.16
CA GLY A 142 14.63 1.85 -5.58
C GLY A 142 15.10 2.87 -6.58
N PRO A 143 16.06 2.53 -7.44
CA PRO A 143 16.50 3.38 -8.54
C PRO A 143 15.33 3.88 -9.41
N ALA A 144 14.39 2.99 -9.76
CA ALA A 144 13.20 3.37 -10.52
C ALA A 144 12.31 4.37 -9.74
N GLY A 145 12.04 4.10 -8.45
CA GLY A 145 11.25 4.99 -7.60
C GLY A 145 11.87 6.38 -7.43
N ALA A 146 13.20 6.45 -7.27
CA ALA A 146 13.92 7.72 -7.21
C ALA A 146 13.79 8.50 -8.53
N LEU A 147 13.98 7.84 -9.67
CA LEU A 147 13.83 8.47 -11.00
C LEU A 147 12.41 8.98 -11.29
N MET A 148 11.40 8.34 -10.70
CA MET A 148 10.00 8.66 -10.94
C MET A 148 9.43 9.72 -9.99
N THR A 149 10.21 10.18 -9.01
CA THR A 149 9.74 11.12 -8.00
C THR A 149 10.75 12.24 -7.74
N ALA A 150 10.25 13.43 -7.43
CA ALA A 150 11.09 14.59 -7.14
C ALA A 150 10.45 15.45 -6.05
N THR A 151 11.26 16.09 -5.21
CA THR A 151 10.74 17.09 -4.27
C THR A 151 10.37 18.37 -5.02
N GLU A 152 9.52 19.21 -4.43
CA GLU A 152 9.15 20.49 -5.03
C GLU A 152 10.37 21.41 -5.23
N SER A 153 11.32 21.40 -4.28
CA SER A 153 12.60 22.09 -4.43
C SER A 153 13.42 21.59 -5.60
N ASP A 154 13.45 20.27 -5.85
CA ASP A 154 14.19 19.71 -6.99
C ASP A 154 13.56 20.15 -8.32
N ILE A 155 12.22 20.14 -8.40
CA ILE A 155 11.49 20.56 -9.60
C ILE A 155 11.73 22.05 -9.88
N VAL A 156 11.62 22.91 -8.86
CA VAL A 156 11.79 24.36 -9.01
C VAL A 156 13.23 24.72 -9.35
N SER A 157 14.21 24.04 -8.76
CA SER A 157 15.64 24.27 -9.05
C SER A 157 16.11 23.64 -10.35
N GLY A 158 15.34 22.72 -10.93
CA GLY A 158 15.78 21.90 -12.06
C GLY A 158 16.92 20.94 -11.70
N ARG A 159 17.08 20.62 -10.41
CA ARG A 159 18.10 19.67 -9.96
C ARG A 159 17.82 18.30 -10.57
N GLN A 160 18.85 17.70 -11.15
CA GLN A 160 18.83 16.31 -11.57
C GLN A 160 19.47 15.42 -10.51
N LEU A 161 18.97 14.20 -10.38
CA LEU A 161 19.57 13.18 -9.53
C LEU A 161 20.95 12.79 -10.05
N THR A 162 21.87 12.47 -9.15
CA THR A 162 23.14 11.87 -9.53
C THR A 162 23.06 10.35 -9.60
N GLU A 163 23.99 9.73 -10.33
CA GLU A 163 24.09 8.27 -10.41
C GLU A 163 24.27 7.63 -9.03
N GLU A 164 25.03 8.27 -8.13
CA GLU A 164 25.23 7.79 -6.76
C GLU A 164 23.95 7.84 -5.93
N GLU A 165 23.12 8.88 -6.11
CA GLU A 165 21.84 9.02 -5.43
C GLU A 165 20.86 7.94 -5.90
N ILE A 166 20.83 7.68 -7.21
CA ILE A 166 20.02 6.62 -7.82
C ILE A 166 20.48 5.25 -7.33
N ALA A 167 21.79 4.97 -7.33
CA ALA A 167 22.34 3.68 -6.91
C ALA A 167 22.12 3.39 -5.42
N LYS A 168 22.06 4.43 -4.58
CA LYS A 168 21.79 4.32 -3.14
C LYS A 168 20.31 4.41 -2.78
N ALA A 169 19.44 4.64 -3.75
CA ALA A 169 18.01 4.75 -3.51
C ALA A 169 17.47 3.42 -2.99
N ASN A 170 17.17 3.38 -1.70
CA ASN A 170 16.41 2.29 -1.11
C ASN A 170 14.97 2.50 -1.56
N GLY A 171 14.46 1.59 -2.39
CA GLY A 171 13.08 1.68 -2.82
C GLY A 171 12.14 1.65 -1.63
N PRO A 172 11.03 2.41 -1.66
CA PRO A 172 9.94 2.05 -0.80
C PRO A 172 9.64 0.57 -1.11
N LEU A 173 9.57 -0.29 -0.10
CA LEU A 173 9.18 -1.70 -0.21
C LEU A 173 7.81 -1.92 -0.92
N ARG A 174 7.21 -0.88 -1.49
CA ARG A 174 5.89 -0.79 -2.15
C ARG A 174 5.84 -1.35 -3.57
N LEU A 175 6.91 -1.33 -4.36
CA LEU A 175 6.83 -1.83 -5.75
C LEU A 175 6.82 -3.37 -5.82
N GLN A 176 7.52 -4.06 -4.90
CA GLN A 176 7.35 -5.51 -4.69
C GLN A 176 5.88 -5.90 -4.46
N PHE A 177 5.09 -5.08 -3.77
CA PHE A 177 3.65 -5.33 -3.59
C PHE A 177 2.84 -5.19 -4.89
N ILE A 178 3.21 -4.28 -5.79
CA ILE A 178 2.53 -4.12 -7.08
C ILE A 178 2.84 -5.32 -7.99
N PHE A 179 4.08 -5.78 -8.03
CA PHE A 179 4.46 -7.00 -8.77
C PHE A 179 3.70 -8.23 -8.27
N LEU A 180 3.56 -8.37 -6.95
CA LEU A 180 2.82 -9.49 -6.34
C LEU A 180 1.33 -9.49 -6.72
N ILE A 181 0.71 -8.31 -6.84
CA ILE A 181 -0.70 -8.18 -7.22
C ILE A 181 -0.91 -8.49 -8.71
N VAL A 182 -0.03 -8.02 -9.60
CA VAL A 182 -0.13 -8.31 -11.04
C VAL A 182 0.06 -9.80 -11.33
N GLU A 183 0.98 -10.47 -10.63
CA GLU A 183 1.19 -11.91 -10.76
C GLU A 183 -0.01 -12.72 -10.25
N LEU A 184 -0.63 -12.28 -9.14
CA LEU A 184 -1.86 -12.88 -8.62
C LEU A 184 -3.06 -12.73 -9.55
N VAL A 185 -3.16 -11.60 -10.24
CA VAL A 185 -4.28 -11.30 -11.16
C VAL A 185 -4.11 -11.98 -12.52
N THR A 186 -2.87 -12.14 -13.00
CA THR A 186 -2.59 -12.69 -14.35
C THR A 186 -2.43 -14.21 -14.37
N SER A 187 -2.15 -14.85 -13.24
CA SER A 187 -2.04 -16.32 -13.12
C SER A 187 -3.09 -16.93 -12.18
N PRO A 188 -4.40 -16.92 -12.52
CA PRO A 188 -5.43 -17.59 -11.73
C PRO A 188 -5.23 -19.12 -11.67
N HIS A 189 -4.36 -19.68 -12.52
CA HIS A 189 -4.10 -21.11 -12.61
C HIS A 189 -3.22 -21.68 -11.46
N MET A 190 -2.60 -20.82 -10.63
CA MET A 190 -1.81 -21.25 -9.46
C MET A 190 -2.65 -21.46 -8.19
N LEU A 191 -3.96 -21.14 -8.22
CA LEU A 191 -4.90 -21.43 -7.12
C LEU A 191 -5.55 -22.81 -7.23
N ARG A 192 -4.98 -23.73 -8.02
CA ARG A 192 -5.39 -25.14 -8.07
C ARG A 192 -4.32 -26.02 -7.42
N GLU A 193 -4.49 -26.23 -6.12
CA GLU A 193 -4.02 -27.38 -5.33
C GLU A 193 -2.57 -27.85 -5.58
N SER A 194 -1.58 -27.38 -4.80
CA SER A 194 -0.50 -28.22 -4.23
C SER A 194 0.62 -27.47 -3.46
N SER A 195 0.73 -26.14 -3.47
CA SER A 195 1.99 -25.50 -2.99
C SER A 195 1.83 -24.40 -1.93
N MET A 196 0.97 -24.58 -0.92
CA MET A 196 0.96 -23.70 0.28
C MET A 196 2.01 -24.08 1.35
N LYS A 197 2.76 -25.18 1.19
CA LYS A 197 3.75 -25.63 2.19
C LYS A 197 5.11 -24.92 2.08
N THR A 198 5.39 -24.24 0.96
CA THR A 198 6.72 -23.64 0.69
C THR A 198 6.75 -22.12 0.77
N LEU A 199 5.58 -21.46 0.81
CA LEU A 199 5.48 -19.98 0.84
C LEU A 199 5.47 -19.38 2.26
N VAL A 200 5.15 -20.17 3.29
CA VAL A 200 5.13 -19.71 4.69
C VAL A 200 6.54 -19.39 5.26
N PRO A 201 7.63 -20.10 4.92
CA PRO A 201 8.95 -19.78 5.45
C PRO A 201 9.58 -18.49 4.88
N CYS A 202 9.30 -18.11 3.63
CA CYS A 202 9.88 -16.89 3.02
C CYS A 202 9.32 -15.60 3.65
N LEU A 203 8.06 -15.60 4.07
CA LEU A 203 7.44 -14.46 4.77
C LEU A 203 7.96 -14.27 6.21
N LEU A 204 8.51 -15.31 6.82
CA LEU A 204 9.04 -15.25 8.20
C LEU A 204 10.50 -14.77 8.29
N GLN A 205 11.30 -14.86 7.22
CA GLN A 205 12.67 -14.34 7.23
C GLN A 205 12.77 -12.82 6.99
N HIS A 206 11.76 -12.20 6.37
CA HIS A 206 11.77 -10.75 6.13
C HIS A 206 11.29 -9.90 7.32
N THR A 207 10.63 -10.49 8.32
CA THR A 207 10.15 -9.75 9.50
C THR A 207 11.20 -9.60 10.60
N THR A 208 12.33 -10.32 10.52
CA THR A 208 13.42 -10.16 11.49
C THR A 208 14.36 -8.99 11.18
N TYR A 209 14.33 -8.44 9.96
CA TYR A 209 15.20 -7.31 9.57
C TYR A 209 14.61 -5.92 9.92
N THR A 210 13.32 -5.85 10.28
CA THR A 210 12.63 -4.58 10.60
C THR A 210 12.71 -4.16 12.06
N LYS A 211 13.27 -4.98 12.96
CA LYS A 211 13.43 -4.62 14.39
C LYS A 211 14.53 -3.60 14.66
N ASP A 212 15.55 -3.50 13.79
CA ASP A 212 16.68 -2.60 14.04
C ASP A 212 16.46 -1.16 13.54
N PHE A 213 15.46 -0.91 12.70
CA PHE A 213 15.24 0.43 12.13
C PHE A 213 14.39 1.35 13.02
N THR A 214 13.49 0.79 13.84
CA THR A 214 12.62 1.58 14.72
C THR A 214 13.30 2.08 16.00
N SER A 215 14.47 1.55 16.36
CA SER A 215 15.15 1.96 17.59
C SER A 215 15.97 3.27 17.47
N ARG A 216 16.17 3.83 16.26
CA ARG A 216 16.98 5.06 16.06
C ARG A 216 16.21 6.34 15.79
N MET A 217 14.88 6.30 15.69
CA MET A 217 14.09 7.47 15.26
C MET A 217 13.40 8.23 16.41
N TRP A 218 13.72 7.92 17.68
CA TRP A 218 13.05 8.51 18.85
C TRP A 218 13.97 9.18 19.89
N GLU A 219 15.25 9.39 19.59
CA GLU A 219 16.12 10.22 20.42
C GLU A 219 16.22 11.64 19.88
N SER A 220 15.22 12.47 20.19
CA SER A 220 15.34 13.93 20.13
C SER A 220 15.56 14.48 21.55
N PRO A 221 16.65 15.22 21.82
CA PRO A 221 16.91 15.79 23.14
C PRO A 221 16.21 17.14 23.28
N CYS A 222 15.12 17.19 24.05
CA CYS A 222 14.59 18.45 24.58
C CYS A 222 15.53 18.97 25.69
N GLY A 223 16.47 19.83 25.31
CA GLY A 223 17.30 20.60 26.24
C GLY A 223 16.58 21.88 26.68
N THR A 224 16.07 21.90 27.91
CA THR A 224 15.54 23.11 28.56
C THR A 224 16.70 23.91 29.15
N LYS A 225 17.06 25.05 28.54
CA LYS A 225 17.89 26.08 29.20
C LYS A 225 16.96 27.05 29.94
N SER A 226 17.05 27.04 31.27
CA SER A 226 16.50 28.09 32.12
C SER A 226 17.61 29.10 32.42
N GLN A 227 17.41 30.36 32.07
CA GLN A 227 18.19 31.49 32.59
C GLN A 227 17.24 32.38 33.41
N VAL A 228 17.49 32.41 34.72
CA VAL A 228 17.40 33.59 35.60
C VAL A 228 18.56 33.46 36.58
#